data_AF-G1MU48-F1
#
_entry.id   AF-G1MU48-F1
#
_cell.length_a   1.000
_cell.length_b   1.000
_cell.length_c   1.000
_cell.angle_alpha   90.00
_cell.angle_beta   90.00
_cell.angle_gamma   90.00
#
_symmetry.space_group_name_H-M   'P 1'
#
loop_
_entity.id
_entity.type
_entity.pdbx_description
1 polymer ?
#
loop_
_entity_poly.entity_id
_entity_poly.type
_entity_poly.pdbx_seq_one_letter_code
_entity_poly.pdbx_strand_id
1 'polypeptide(L)'
;MCTWWHYGSVVTPKRPGGTHRLNGMGTRCCAGISLPSGSKALTASNAPPREGRPWSVSSFWMANPIPSACCVVLAVVVVYAQRHSQQDSHIQYERVGADVTMKCGSMDWDAAVTWTANGTDIDDSHLNGSYLILKNVDLTQSGQYSCYEGSSWHLKYQTNLRVGVPPKEPVLMCRSNNYPKGFYCSWHLPSPTYIPNSFNISVIHGTREMVCEKDIFPKNRCHIRYLQLFSTVKYKVTLTVTNALGKNSTTLTFDEFAIVKPDPPESVVAKPVPNNPRRLEVSWQNPSSWPDPESFPLKFFLRYRPLILDQWQHVELSDGTSHTITDAYAGKEYIIQVAAKDNDIGTWSDWSVAVHATPWTEEPKHLTTEIQIIGETLTQHKPLALRGPGYGDPSAGGVWQ
;
A
#
# COMPACT_ATOMS: atom_id res chain seq x y z
N MET A 1 1.37 -26.84 7.84
CA MET A 1 1.31 -26.96 6.36
C MET A 1 0.57 -25.75 5.82
N CYS A 2 1.30 -24.78 5.26
CA CYS A 2 0.83 -23.78 4.31
C CYS A 2 2.07 -23.20 3.63
N THR A 3 2.18 -23.47 2.34
CA THR A 3 3.25 -23.09 1.41
C THR A 3 3.13 -21.62 1.01
N TRP A 4 4.23 -20.88 1.07
CA TRP A 4 4.35 -19.53 0.51
C TRP A 4 4.91 -19.61 -0.92
N TRP A 5 4.22 -18.97 -1.87
CA TRP A 5 4.73 -18.74 -3.22
C TRP A 5 5.53 -17.44 -3.27
N HIS A 6 6.79 -17.52 -3.67
CA HIS A 6 7.61 -16.37 -4.05
C HIS A 6 7.39 -16.05 -5.54
N TYR A 7 7.00 -14.80 -5.85
CA TYR A 7 7.09 -14.27 -7.22
C TYR A 7 8.52 -13.78 -7.46
N GLY A 8 9.22 -14.43 -8.39
CA GLY A 8 10.55 -14.03 -8.86
C GLY A 8 10.44 -13.00 -9.98
N SER A 9 11.25 -11.93 -9.87
CA SER A 9 11.43 -10.92 -10.90
C SER A 9 12.24 -11.49 -12.07
N VAL A 10 11.65 -11.49 -13.27
CA VAL A 10 12.32 -11.92 -14.51
C VAL A 10 13.08 -10.75 -15.13
N VAL A 11 14.39 -10.95 -15.30
CA VAL A 11 15.32 -10.09 -16.04
C VAL A 11 15.20 -10.40 -17.53
N THR A 12 14.89 -9.39 -18.36
CA THR A 12 14.88 -9.52 -19.83
C THR A 12 16.25 -9.23 -20.46
N PRO A 13 16.75 -10.06 -21.39
CA PRO A 13 18.00 -9.81 -22.09
C PRO A 13 17.80 -8.94 -23.35
N LYS A 14 18.82 -8.13 -23.64
CA LYS A 14 18.94 -7.17 -24.75
C LYS A 14 19.81 -7.78 -25.86
N ARG A 15 19.45 -7.66 -27.15
CA ARG A 15 20.29 -7.56 -28.39
C ARG A 15 19.45 -7.89 -29.66
N PRO A 16 19.95 -7.66 -30.90
CA PRO A 16 20.47 -6.44 -31.52
C PRO A 16 19.78 -6.11 -32.88
N GLY A 17 20.14 -4.99 -33.51
CA GLY A 17 19.43 -4.36 -34.63
C GLY A 17 19.42 -5.05 -36.00
N GLY A 18 18.58 -4.51 -36.88
CA GLY A 18 18.52 -4.78 -38.31
C GLY A 18 17.88 -3.61 -39.06
N THR A 19 18.64 -3.00 -39.95
CA THR A 19 18.33 -1.90 -40.87
C THR A 19 17.40 -2.34 -42.01
N HIS A 20 16.37 -1.56 -42.34
CA HIS A 20 15.91 -1.37 -43.73
C HIS A 20 15.32 0.04 -43.91
N ARG A 21 15.93 0.80 -44.85
CA ARG A 21 15.39 2.04 -45.44
C ARG A 21 14.43 1.67 -46.58
N LEU A 22 13.34 2.41 -46.73
CA LEU A 22 13.10 3.31 -47.88
C LEU A 22 11.73 4.01 -47.76
N ASN A 23 11.79 5.35 -47.89
CA ASN A 23 10.83 6.35 -48.45
C ASN A 23 9.34 6.26 -48.10
N GLY A 24 8.62 7.31 -47.72
CA GLY A 24 8.80 8.77 -47.82
C GLY A 24 7.42 9.42 -47.98
N MET A 25 7.30 10.72 -47.64
CA MET A 25 6.09 11.58 -47.60
C MET A 25 5.25 11.44 -46.32
N GLY A 26 5.09 12.40 -45.41
CA GLY A 26 5.44 13.82 -45.39
C GLY A 26 4.19 14.66 -45.16
N THR A 27 3.88 15.05 -43.92
CA THR A 27 3.30 16.37 -43.55
C THR A 27 3.23 16.52 -42.03
N ARG A 28 3.52 17.75 -41.56
CA ARG A 28 3.73 18.17 -40.18
C ARG A 28 2.51 18.90 -39.61
N CYS A 29 2.37 18.75 -38.30
CA CYS A 29 1.87 19.70 -37.29
C CYS A 29 0.40 20.17 -37.32
N CYS A 30 -0.27 20.03 -36.18
CA CYS A 30 -0.73 21.19 -35.39
C CYS A 30 -0.92 20.82 -33.92
N ALA A 31 -0.41 21.72 -33.06
CA ALA A 31 -0.34 21.66 -31.62
C ALA A 31 -1.66 22.08 -30.95
N GLY A 32 -1.79 21.68 -29.68
CA GLY A 32 -2.94 21.90 -28.81
C GLY A 32 -3.23 23.36 -28.46
N ILE A 33 -4.50 23.57 -28.10
CA ILE A 33 -5.10 24.85 -27.72
C ILE A 33 -5.13 24.93 -26.18
N SER A 34 -4.47 25.93 -25.62
CA SER A 34 -4.59 26.34 -24.21
C SER A 34 -5.28 27.71 -24.11
N LEU A 35 -6.33 27.77 -23.30
CA LEU A 35 -7.14 28.96 -22.99
C LEU A 35 -6.36 30.00 -22.16
N PRO A 36 -6.58 31.32 -22.36
CA PRO A 36 -5.91 32.35 -21.57
C PRO A 36 -6.71 32.75 -20.31
N SER A 37 -5.99 32.91 -19.21
CA SER A 37 -6.38 33.52 -17.94
C SER A 37 -6.39 35.05 -18.04
N GLY A 38 -7.45 35.69 -17.53
CA GLY A 38 -7.54 37.13 -17.37
C GLY A 38 -7.77 37.53 -15.90
N SER A 39 -6.84 38.30 -15.34
CA SER A 39 -7.05 39.10 -14.12
C SER A 39 -6.24 40.39 -14.25
N LYS A 40 -6.93 41.52 -14.39
CA LYS A 40 -6.38 42.89 -14.39
C LYS A 40 -6.34 43.42 -12.95
N ALA A 41 -5.29 44.15 -12.62
CA ALA A 41 -5.36 45.27 -11.67
C ALA A 41 -4.45 46.40 -12.17
N LEU A 42 -5.03 47.61 -12.25
CA LEU A 42 -4.44 48.85 -12.74
C LEU A 42 -3.61 49.55 -11.66
N THR A 43 -2.57 50.25 -12.08
CA THR A 43 -2.21 51.57 -11.54
C THR A 43 -1.55 52.41 -12.64
N ALA A 44 -2.00 53.66 -12.74
CA ALA A 44 -1.61 54.64 -13.75
C ALA A 44 -0.84 55.79 -13.10
N SER A 45 0.14 56.38 -13.79
CA SER A 45 0.37 57.83 -13.74
C SER A 45 1.33 58.33 -14.84
N ASN A 46 0.98 59.53 -15.33
CA ASN A 46 1.76 60.53 -16.04
C ASN A 46 1.81 60.51 -17.59
N ALA A 47 1.10 61.50 -18.16
CA ALA A 47 1.19 62.05 -19.52
C ALA A 47 1.96 63.40 -19.48
N PRO A 48 2.05 64.27 -20.53
CA PRO A 48 1.79 64.19 -22.00
C PRO A 48 3.00 64.82 -22.79
N PRO A 49 2.93 65.45 -24.01
CA PRO A 49 1.89 65.53 -25.06
C PRO A 49 2.35 65.31 -26.54
N ARG A 50 1.34 64.92 -27.35
CA ARG A 50 0.99 65.23 -28.76
C ARG A 50 2.02 65.82 -29.74
N GLU A 51 2.11 65.21 -30.93
CA GLU A 51 1.87 65.84 -32.26
C GLU A 51 1.77 64.78 -33.39
N GLY A 52 0.99 65.05 -34.44
CA GLY A 52 1.00 64.29 -35.70
C GLY A 52 -0.29 63.56 -36.09
N ARG A 53 -1.02 64.13 -37.05
CA ARG A 53 -2.29 63.64 -37.64
C ARG A 53 -2.01 62.88 -38.99
N PRO A 54 -3.00 62.46 -39.80
CA PRO A 54 -3.40 61.06 -40.01
C PRO A 54 -3.22 60.55 -41.46
N TRP A 55 -3.44 59.24 -41.71
CA TRP A 55 -3.91 58.74 -43.02
C TRP A 55 -5.01 57.69 -42.87
N SER A 56 -5.96 57.81 -43.79
CA SER A 56 -7.31 57.24 -43.88
C SER A 56 -7.38 55.87 -44.55
N VAL A 57 -8.31 55.03 -44.04
CA VAL A 57 -9.37 54.24 -44.73
C VAL A 57 -8.99 53.61 -46.08
N SER A 58 -9.06 52.29 -46.31
CA SER A 58 -10.28 51.47 -46.51
C SER A 58 -9.80 50.04 -46.80
N SER A 59 -10.46 48.94 -46.40
CA SER A 59 -11.66 48.45 -47.08
C SER A 59 -12.18 47.20 -46.34
N PHE A 60 -13.48 47.24 -46.02
CA PHE A 60 -14.28 46.11 -45.53
C PHE A 60 -14.79 45.32 -46.74
N TRP A 61 -14.66 43.99 -46.70
CA TRP A 61 -15.52 43.08 -47.46
C TRP A 61 -16.28 42.20 -46.46
N MET A 62 -17.61 42.28 -46.52
CA MET A 62 -18.56 41.46 -45.76
C MET A 62 -18.64 40.06 -46.37
N ALA A 63 -18.68 39.03 -45.52
CA ALA A 63 -19.12 37.68 -45.89
C ALA A 63 -20.23 37.21 -44.94
N ASN A 64 -21.28 36.65 -45.54
CA ASN A 64 -22.57 36.26 -44.96
C ASN A 64 -22.51 35.22 -43.80
N PRO A 65 -23.52 35.18 -42.90
CA PRO A 65 -23.61 34.22 -41.80
C PRO A 65 -24.60 33.09 -42.12
N ILE A 66 -24.14 31.90 -42.54
CA ILE A 66 -24.95 30.68 -42.48
C ILE A 66 -24.05 29.50 -42.06
N PRO A 67 -23.88 29.27 -40.74
CA PRO A 67 -23.83 27.89 -40.24
C PRO A 67 -24.48 27.69 -38.86
N SER A 68 -25.37 28.58 -38.40
CA SER A 68 -25.96 28.51 -37.05
C SER A 68 -26.99 27.38 -36.90
N ALA A 69 -27.83 27.13 -37.92
CA ALA A 69 -28.93 26.18 -37.81
C ALA A 69 -28.45 24.70 -37.71
N CYS A 70 -27.43 24.29 -38.48
CA CYS A 70 -26.91 22.92 -38.42
C CYS A 70 -26.26 22.58 -37.08
N CYS A 71 -25.57 23.53 -36.45
CA CYS A 71 -24.93 23.32 -35.15
C CYS A 71 -25.97 23.14 -34.03
N VAL A 72 -27.08 23.88 -34.09
CA VAL A 72 -28.18 23.74 -33.12
C VAL A 72 -28.89 22.39 -33.31
N VAL A 73 -29.15 21.96 -34.55
CA VAL A 73 -29.77 20.66 -34.82
C VAL A 73 -28.87 19.51 -34.37
N LEU A 74 -27.56 19.57 -34.65
CA LEU A 74 -26.61 18.56 -34.19
C LEU A 74 -26.49 18.52 -32.66
N ALA A 75 -26.46 19.68 -31.99
CA ALA A 75 -26.44 19.75 -30.54
C ALA A 75 -27.72 19.17 -29.92
N VAL A 76 -28.90 19.47 -30.51
CA VAL A 76 -30.17 18.90 -30.06
C VAL A 76 -30.20 17.39 -30.27
N VAL A 77 -29.73 16.86 -31.41
CA VAL A 77 -29.67 15.41 -31.67
C VAL A 77 -28.69 14.71 -30.73
N VAL A 78 -27.52 15.30 -30.44
CA VAL A 78 -26.55 14.75 -29.48
C VAL A 78 -27.12 14.77 -28.07
N VAL A 79 -27.81 15.84 -27.66
CA VAL A 79 -28.48 15.92 -26.36
C VAL A 79 -29.66 14.94 -26.30
N TYR A 80 -30.43 14.75 -27.37
CA TYR A 80 -31.52 13.77 -27.43
C TYR A 80 -30.99 12.33 -27.39
N ALA A 81 -29.89 12.04 -28.10
CA ALA A 81 -29.21 10.74 -28.07
C ALA A 81 -28.57 10.46 -26.70
N GLN A 82 -27.96 11.46 -26.06
CA GLN A 82 -27.46 11.36 -24.69
C GLN A 82 -28.59 11.17 -23.67
N ARG A 83 -29.76 11.79 -23.89
CA ARG A 83 -30.93 11.67 -23.02
C ARG A 83 -31.67 10.34 -23.20
N HIS A 84 -31.69 9.76 -24.41
CA HIS A 84 -32.17 8.39 -24.65
C HIS A 84 -31.19 7.31 -24.18
N SER A 85 -29.90 7.63 -24.05
CA SER A 85 -28.90 6.72 -23.46
C SER A 85 -28.90 6.72 -21.93
N GLN A 86 -29.55 7.69 -21.28
CA GLN A 86 -29.79 7.69 -19.83
C GLN A 86 -31.22 7.23 -19.50
N GLN A 87 -31.64 6.09 -20.07
CA GLN A 87 -32.66 5.30 -19.41
C GLN A 87 -31.97 4.71 -18.17
N ASP A 88 -32.22 5.29 -17.00
CA ASP A 88 -31.62 4.87 -15.72
C ASP A 88 -31.76 3.35 -15.59
N SER A 89 -30.65 2.62 -15.77
CA SER A 89 -30.69 1.17 -15.89
C SER A 89 -31.11 0.61 -14.54
N HIS A 90 -32.37 0.18 -14.43
CA HIS A 90 -32.94 -0.33 -13.19
C HIS A 90 -32.04 -1.45 -12.64
N ILE A 91 -31.51 -1.29 -11.43
CA ILE A 91 -30.71 -2.33 -10.76
C ILE A 91 -31.64 -3.13 -9.86
N GLN A 92 -31.74 -4.43 -10.12
CA GLN A 92 -32.48 -5.37 -9.28
C GLN A 92 -31.48 -6.16 -8.43
N TYR A 93 -31.67 -6.12 -7.12
CA TYR A 93 -30.83 -6.86 -6.17
C TYR A 93 -31.55 -8.10 -5.70
N GLU A 94 -30.89 -9.25 -5.81
CA GLU A 94 -31.48 -10.53 -5.43
C GLU A 94 -30.52 -11.34 -4.55
N ARG A 95 -31.09 -12.16 -3.68
CA ARG A 95 -30.31 -13.01 -2.79
C ARG A 95 -29.89 -14.28 -3.53
N VAL A 96 -28.67 -14.77 -3.28
CA VAL A 96 -28.26 -16.12 -3.72
C VAL A 96 -29.29 -17.15 -3.25
N GLY A 97 -29.76 -17.96 -4.19
CA GLY A 97 -30.75 -19.01 -4.04
C GLY A 97 -32.21 -18.55 -4.14
N ALA A 98 -32.47 -17.28 -4.47
CA ALA A 98 -33.81 -16.79 -4.73
C ALA A 98 -34.31 -17.16 -6.14
N ASP A 99 -35.62 -17.16 -6.33
CA ASP A 99 -36.24 -17.25 -7.65
C ASP A 99 -36.59 -15.84 -8.15
N VAL A 100 -36.14 -15.49 -9.35
CA VAL A 100 -36.25 -14.16 -9.94
C VAL A 100 -37.19 -14.24 -11.14
N THR A 101 -38.23 -13.41 -11.14
CA THR A 101 -39.17 -13.30 -12.26
C THR A 101 -39.14 -11.88 -12.81
N MET A 102 -38.82 -11.75 -14.09
CA MET A 102 -38.76 -10.47 -14.80
C MET A 102 -39.83 -10.42 -15.88
N LYS A 103 -40.64 -9.36 -15.89
CA LYS A 103 -41.64 -9.11 -16.94
C LYS A 103 -41.04 -8.25 -18.05
N CYS A 104 -41.31 -8.59 -19.30
CA CYS A 104 -40.89 -7.78 -20.44
C CYS A 104 -41.71 -6.48 -20.54
N GLY A 105 -41.30 -5.46 -19.79
CA GLY A 105 -41.92 -4.13 -19.82
C GLY A 105 -43.43 -4.20 -19.55
N SER A 106 -44.21 -3.56 -20.41
CA SER A 106 -45.68 -3.59 -20.37
C SER A 106 -46.31 -4.56 -21.39
N MET A 107 -45.54 -5.50 -21.95
CA MET A 107 -46.06 -6.45 -22.94
C MET A 107 -47.07 -7.42 -22.29
N ASP A 108 -48.00 -7.92 -23.11
CA ASP A 108 -48.94 -8.97 -22.72
C ASP A 108 -48.21 -10.30 -22.50
N TRP A 109 -48.86 -11.24 -21.80
CA TRP A 109 -48.23 -12.51 -21.42
C TRP A 109 -47.90 -13.38 -22.65
N ASP A 110 -48.75 -13.39 -23.66
CA ASP A 110 -48.64 -14.15 -24.90
C ASP A 110 -47.84 -13.43 -26.00
N ALA A 111 -47.32 -12.23 -25.72
CA ALA A 111 -46.50 -11.49 -26.66
C ALA A 111 -45.19 -12.23 -26.95
N ALA A 112 -44.84 -12.33 -28.23
CA ALA A 112 -43.56 -12.89 -28.66
C ALA A 112 -42.41 -11.93 -28.29
N VAL A 113 -41.53 -12.39 -27.41
CA VAL A 113 -40.38 -11.62 -26.92
C VAL A 113 -39.10 -12.44 -26.98
N THR A 114 -37.98 -11.75 -27.04
CA THR A 114 -36.64 -12.35 -26.96
C THR A 114 -35.91 -11.76 -25.76
N TRP A 115 -35.42 -12.62 -24.87
CA TRP A 115 -34.61 -12.22 -23.74
C TRP A 115 -33.13 -12.51 -23.98
N THR A 116 -32.29 -11.57 -23.56
CA THR A 116 -30.84 -11.71 -23.60
C THR A 116 -30.23 -11.44 -22.23
N ALA A 117 -29.17 -12.17 -21.88
CA ALA A 117 -28.31 -11.93 -20.74
C ALA A 117 -26.90 -11.57 -21.23
N ASN A 118 -26.41 -10.39 -20.87
CA ASN A 118 -25.12 -9.84 -21.32
C ASN A 118 -24.92 -9.90 -22.85
N GLY A 119 -26.01 -9.76 -23.62
CA GLY A 119 -26.01 -9.81 -25.08
C GLY A 119 -26.05 -11.23 -25.68
N THR A 120 -26.23 -12.27 -24.86
CA THR A 120 -26.44 -13.65 -25.32
C THR A 120 -27.89 -14.06 -25.13
N ASP A 121 -28.46 -14.79 -26.10
CA ASP A 121 -29.83 -15.28 -26.03
C ASP A 121 -30.01 -16.28 -24.88
N ILE A 122 -31.11 -16.14 -24.15
CA ILE A 122 -31.46 -17.04 -23.05
C ILE A 122 -32.27 -18.22 -23.60
N ASP A 123 -32.01 -19.41 -23.07
CA ASP A 123 -32.74 -20.62 -23.44
C ASP A 123 -34.24 -20.51 -23.11
N ASP A 124 -35.07 -21.00 -24.03
CA ASP A 124 -36.54 -20.94 -23.94
C ASP A 124 -37.08 -21.67 -22.70
N SER A 125 -36.31 -22.60 -22.13
CA SER A 125 -36.66 -23.30 -20.88
C SER A 125 -36.83 -22.37 -19.67
N HIS A 126 -36.22 -21.18 -19.71
CA HIS A 126 -36.36 -20.14 -18.68
C HIS A 126 -37.53 -19.19 -18.93
N LEU A 127 -38.21 -19.31 -20.07
CA LEU A 127 -39.27 -18.39 -20.47
C LEU A 127 -40.67 -18.96 -20.17
N ASN A 128 -41.56 -18.08 -19.76
CA ASN A 128 -42.98 -18.38 -19.59
C ASN A 128 -43.82 -17.24 -20.17
N GLY A 129 -44.09 -17.33 -21.48
CA GLY A 129 -44.64 -16.21 -22.24
C GLY A 129 -43.65 -15.04 -22.28
N SER A 130 -44.11 -13.83 -21.98
CA SER A 130 -43.25 -12.65 -21.91
C SER A 130 -42.39 -12.50 -20.64
N TYR A 131 -42.42 -13.50 -19.75
CA TYR A 131 -41.67 -13.51 -18.50
C TYR A 131 -40.41 -14.37 -18.58
N LEU A 132 -39.34 -13.87 -17.97
CA LEU A 132 -38.12 -14.63 -17.70
C LEU A 132 -38.11 -15.09 -16.25
N ILE A 133 -37.95 -16.39 -16.02
CA ILE A 133 -37.95 -17.03 -14.70
C ILE A 133 -36.61 -17.72 -14.47
N LEU A 134 -35.80 -17.14 -13.59
CA LEU A 134 -34.55 -17.73 -13.11
C LEU A 134 -34.81 -18.35 -11.74
N LYS A 135 -34.45 -19.62 -11.54
CA LYS A 135 -34.63 -20.32 -10.26
C LYS A 135 -33.31 -20.52 -9.55
N ASN A 136 -33.33 -20.42 -8.22
CA ASN A 136 -32.18 -20.65 -7.34
C ASN A 136 -30.92 -19.89 -7.81
N VAL A 137 -31.03 -18.57 -7.93
CA VAL A 137 -30.00 -17.78 -8.62
C VAL A 137 -28.66 -17.75 -7.90
N ASP A 138 -27.57 -17.74 -8.66
CA ASP A 138 -26.22 -17.64 -8.11
C ASP A 138 -25.49 -16.35 -8.52
N LEU A 139 -24.24 -16.20 -8.08
CA LEU A 139 -23.45 -15.01 -8.39
C LEU A 139 -23.13 -14.87 -9.89
N THR A 140 -23.09 -15.97 -10.65
CA THR A 140 -22.74 -15.99 -12.08
C THR A 140 -23.84 -15.40 -12.96
N GLN A 141 -25.08 -15.44 -12.48
CA GLN A 141 -26.23 -14.88 -13.17
C GLN A 141 -26.37 -13.36 -13.00
N SER A 142 -25.43 -12.71 -12.30
CA SER A 142 -25.37 -11.25 -12.25
C SER A 142 -24.98 -10.68 -13.62
N GLY A 143 -25.74 -9.72 -14.11
CA GLY A 143 -25.52 -9.17 -15.45
C GLY A 143 -26.66 -8.29 -15.93
N GLN A 144 -26.52 -7.81 -17.16
CA GLN A 144 -27.54 -7.01 -17.83
C GLN A 144 -28.52 -7.93 -18.56
N TYR A 145 -29.80 -7.84 -18.22
CA TYR A 145 -30.89 -8.54 -18.88
C TYR A 145 -31.68 -7.56 -19.73
N SER A 146 -31.90 -7.91 -20.99
CA SER A 146 -32.63 -7.06 -21.94
C SER A 146 -33.71 -7.88 -22.64
N CYS A 147 -34.90 -7.31 -22.75
CA CYS A 147 -36.03 -7.89 -23.45
C CYS A 147 -36.38 -7.09 -24.70
N TYR A 148 -36.53 -7.79 -25.82
CA TYR A 148 -36.87 -7.25 -27.12
C TYR A 148 -38.22 -7.79 -27.60
N GLU A 149 -38.96 -6.96 -28.33
CA GLU A 149 -40.17 -7.38 -29.03
C GLU A 149 -39.79 -8.16 -30.30
N GLY A 150 -40.29 -9.39 -30.44
CA GLY A 150 -39.69 -10.40 -31.31
C GLY A 150 -39.50 -9.98 -32.77
N SER A 151 -40.52 -9.40 -33.41
CA SER A 151 -40.46 -9.03 -34.84
C SER A 151 -39.74 -7.72 -35.12
N SER A 152 -39.67 -6.82 -34.14
CA SER A 152 -39.21 -5.45 -34.32
C SER A 152 -37.83 -5.20 -33.70
N TRP A 153 -37.35 -6.12 -32.85
CA TRP A 153 -36.14 -6.00 -32.04
C TRP A 153 -36.06 -4.69 -31.24
N HIS A 154 -37.23 -4.10 -30.94
CA HIS A 154 -37.29 -2.92 -30.09
C HIS A 154 -37.12 -3.32 -28.63
N LEU A 155 -36.14 -2.69 -27.96
CA LEU A 155 -35.91 -2.88 -26.52
C LEU A 155 -37.12 -2.39 -25.74
N LYS A 156 -37.79 -3.30 -25.02
CA LYS A 156 -38.96 -3.00 -24.17
C LYS A 156 -38.61 -2.90 -22.70
N TYR A 157 -37.58 -3.62 -22.27
CA TYR A 157 -37.16 -3.67 -20.87
C TYR A 157 -35.68 -3.97 -20.74
N GLN A 158 -35.03 -3.34 -19.77
CA GLN A 158 -33.65 -3.60 -19.43
C GLN A 158 -33.45 -3.45 -17.92
N THR A 159 -32.74 -4.40 -17.31
CA THR A 159 -32.36 -4.35 -15.90
C THR A 159 -30.97 -4.93 -15.68
N ASN A 160 -30.28 -4.47 -14.64
CA ASN A 160 -29.03 -5.06 -14.19
C ASN A 160 -29.30 -5.89 -12.94
N LEU A 161 -29.30 -7.21 -13.08
CA LEU A 161 -29.46 -8.13 -11.96
C LEU A 161 -28.14 -8.23 -11.20
N ARG A 162 -28.19 -7.99 -9.90
CA ARG A 162 -27.06 -8.09 -8.98
C ARG A 162 -27.40 -9.09 -7.89
N VAL A 163 -26.85 -10.29 -8.00
CA VAL A 163 -27.03 -11.34 -7.00
C VAL A 163 -25.99 -11.19 -5.90
N GLY A 164 -26.43 -11.21 -4.66
CA GLY A 164 -25.54 -11.08 -3.50
C GLY A 164 -26.09 -11.72 -2.25
N VAL A 165 -25.49 -11.37 -1.11
CA VAL A 165 -25.94 -11.82 0.20
C VAL A 165 -26.13 -10.63 1.15
N PRO A 166 -27.10 -10.71 2.08
CA PRO A 166 -27.25 -9.69 3.12
C PRO A 166 -25.99 -9.65 4.01
N PRO A 167 -25.67 -8.50 4.60
CA PRO A 167 -24.45 -8.36 5.38
C PRO A 167 -24.58 -9.12 6.70
N LYS A 168 -23.50 -9.80 7.09
CA LYS A 168 -23.35 -10.34 8.45
C LYS A 168 -22.93 -9.23 9.42
N GLU A 169 -22.90 -9.56 10.70
CA GLU A 169 -22.43 -8.65 11.75
C GLU A 169 -20.99 -8.22 11.44
N PRO A 170 -20.70 -6.91 11.30
CA PRO A 170 -19.38 -6.43 10.96
C PRO A 170 -18.42 -6.56 12.15
N VAL A 171 -17.13 -6.79 11.86
CA VAL A 171 -16.10 -6.77 12.89
C VAL A 171 -15.68 -5.32 13.14
N LEU A 172 -15.90 -4.83 14.35
CA LEU A 172 -15.58 -3.47 14.79
C LEU A 172 -14.46 -3.49 15.83
N MET A 173 -13.40 -2.70 15.61
CA MET A 173 -12.26 -2.57 16.52
C MET A 173 -11.92 -1.11 16.74
N CYS A 174 -11.71 -0.70 18.00
CA CYS A 174 -11.28 0.65 18.35
C CYS A 174 -9.95 0.59 19.14
N ARG A 175 -9.04 1.53 18.85
CA ARG A 175 -7.70 1.59 19.44
C ARG A 175 -7.22 3.04 19.56
N SER A 176 -6.55 3.35 20.66
CA SER A 176 -5.82 4.61 20.86
C SER A 176 -4.31 4.36 20.81
N ASN A 177 -3.67 4.80 19.73
CA ASN A 177 -2.20 4.77 19.57
C ASN A 177 -1.55 6.14 19.80
N ASN A 178 -2.36 7.18 20.02
CA ASN A 178 -1.94 8.57 20.17
C ASN A 178 -2.55 9.26 21.40
N TYR A 179 -2.82 8.46 22.45
CA TYR A 179 -3.30 8.98 23.73
C TYR A 179 -2.37 10.10 24.24
N PRO A 180 -2.90 11.20 24.79
CA PRO A 180 -4.30 11.48 25.14
C PRO A 180 -5.09 12.21 24.04
N LYS A 181 -4.65 12.23 22.77
CA LYS A 181 -5.31 13.04 21.73
C LYS A 181 -6.63 12.45 21.24
N GLY A 182 -6.70 11.14 21.05
CA GLY A 182 -7.90 10.49 20.52
C GLY A 182 -7.75 8.98 20.36
N PHE A 183 -8.67 8.42 19.59
CA PHE A 183 -8.64 7.03 19.17
C PHE A 183 -9.24 6.90 17.79
N TYR A 184 -8.99 5.77 17.13
CA TYR A 184 -9.63 5.43 15.87
C TYR A 184 -10.43 4.15 16.02
N CYS A 185 -11.49 4.04 15.22
CA CYS A 185 -12.21 2.79 15.03
C CYS A 185 -12.06 2.35 13.58
N SER A 186 -11.94 1.05 13.37
CA SER A 186 -11.82 0.41 12.07
C SER A 186 -12.70 -0.82 11.97
N TRP A 187 -13.13 -1.13 10.75
CA TRP A 187 -14.09 -2.21 10.56
C TRP A 187 -13.93 -2.96 9.24
N HIS A 188 -14.45 -4.18 9.22
CA HIS A 188 -14.55 -5.00 8.02
C HIS A 188 -15.69 -6.01 8.15
N LEU A 189 -16.12 -6.57 7.02
CA LEU A 189 -17.06 -7.68 7.01
C LEU A 189 -16.29 -8.99 7.09
N PRO A 190 -16.76 -9.98 7.88
CA PRO A 190 -16.11 -11.29 7.98
C PRO A 190 -16.23 -12.11 6.70
N SER A 191 -17.22 -11.79 5.85
CA SER A 191 -17.44 -12.43 4.56
C SER A 191 -17.93 -11.41 3.53
N PRO A 192 -17.56 -11.53 2.25
CA PRO A 192 -18.03 -10.63 1.20
C PRO A 192 -19.54 -10.76 0.96
N THR A 193 -20.18 -9.66 0.54
CA THR A 193 -21.61 -9.61 0.19
C THR A 193 -21.89 -9.66 -1.30
N TYR A 194 -20.85 -9.43 -2.13
CA TYR A 194 -20.92 -9.35 -3.60
C TYR A 194 -21.81 -8.24 -4.18
N ILE A 195 -22.42 -7.42 -3.32
CA ILE A 195 -23.19 -6.22 -3.68
C ILE A 195 -22.72 -5.02 -2.85
N PRO A 196 -22.93 -3.78 -3.32
CA PRO A 196 -22.44 -2.58 -2.63
C PRO A 196 -22.99 -2.47 -1.20
N ASN A 197 -22.10 -2.17 -0.25
CA ASN A 197 -22.46 -1.93 1.15
C ASN A 197 -22.23 -0.46 1.51
N SER A 198 -23.06 0.04 2.41
CA SER A 198 -22.90 1.33 3.08
C SER A 198 -22.68 1.11 4.57
N PHE A 199 -21.71 1.85 5.14
CA PHE A 199 -21.37 1.79 6.56
C PHE A 199 -21.71 3.12 7.23
N ASN A 200 -22.52 3.05 8.29
CA ASN A 200 -22.84 4.16 9.15
C ASN A 200 -22.33 3.87 10.56
N ILE A 201 -21.60 4.81 11.14
CA ILE A 201 -20.97 4.69 12.46
C ILE A 201 -21.45 5.84 13.33
N SER A 202 -21.94 5.52 14.53
CA SER A 202 -22.29 6.48 15.56
C SER A 202 -21.46 6.24 16.81
N VAL A 203 -21.01 7.32 17.43
CA VAL A 203 -20.16 7.27 18.62
C VAL A 203 -20.81 8.15 19.69
N ILE A 204 -21.02 7.59 20.87
CA ILE A 204 -21.65 8.28 22.00
C ILE A 204 -20.72 8.17 23.20
N HIS A 205 -20.55 9.27 23.92
CA HIS A 205 -19.85 9.31 25.20
C HIS A 205 -20.81 9.89 26.26
N GLY A 206 -21.36 8.99 27.08
CA GLY A 206 -22.46 9.33 28.00
C GLY A 206 -23.73 9.71 27.24
N THR A 207 -24.06 11.01 27.22
CA THR A 207 -25.20 11.57 26.47
C THR A 207 -24.79 12.38 25.26
N ARG A 208 -23.48 12.58 25.03
CA ARG A 208 -22.98 13.40 23.92
C ARG A 208 -22.70 12.54 22.70
N GLU A 209 -23.19 12.99 21.55
CA GLU A 209 -22.79 12.43 20.25
C GLU A 209 -21.41 12.97 19.87
N MET A 210 -20.55 12.08 19.39
CA MET A 210 -19.16 12.36 19.04
C MET A 210 -19.00 12.38 17.53
N VAL A 211 -18.18 13.31 17.04
CA VAL A 211 -17.83 13.38 15.62
C VAL A 211 -16.77 12.32 15.32
N CYS A 212 -17.03 11.52 14.28
CA CYS A 212 -16.12 10.51 13.75
C CYS A 212 -15.65 10.97 12.36
N GLU A 213 -14.40 11.44 12.31
CA GLU A 213 -13.75 11.97 11.11
C GLU A 213 -13.30 10.78 10.24
N LYS A 214 -14.05 10.48 9.17
CA LYS A 214 -13.76 9.35 8.27
C LYS A 214 -12.54 9.65 7.40
N ASP A 215 -11.65 8.66 7.28
CA ASP A 215 -10.51 8.76 6.38
C ASP A 215 -10.96 8.75 4.91
N ILE A 216 -10.28 9.53 4.06
CA ILE A 216 -10.48 9.49 2.60
C ILE A 216 -10.10 8.08 2.09
N PHE A 217 -8.98 7.57 2.60
CA PHE A 217 -8.50 6.20 2.44
C PHE A 217 -7.71 5.80 3.70
N PRO A 218 -7.95 4.61 4.29
CA PRO A 218 -8.99 3.63 3.97
C PRO A 218 -10.38 4.08 4.44
N LYS A 219 -11.43 3.87 3.61
CA LYS A 219 -12.83 4.28 3.93
C LYS A 219 -13.43 3.64 5.19
N ASN A 220 -12.84 2.54 5.67
CA ASN A 220 -13.33 1.76 6.82
C ASN A 220 -12.61 2.12 8.13
N ARG A 221 -12.16 3.37 8.25
CA ARG A 221 -11.55 3.91 9.46
C ARG A 221 -12.06 5.31 9.72
N CYS A 222 -12.23 5.65 10.99
CA CYS A 222 -12.44 7.03 11.40
C CYS A 222 -11.76 7.34 12.73
N HIS A 223 -11.52 8.63 12.96
CA HIS A 223 -10.84 9.15 14.14
C HIS A 223 -11.80 9.96 15.02
N ILE A 224 -11.64 9.82 16.32
CA ILE A 224 -12.44 10.46 17.35
C ILE A 224 -11.48 11.12 18.34
N ARG A 225 -11.71 12.40 18.68
CA ARG A 225 -10.94 13.10 19.71
C ARG A 225 -11.56 12.87 21.08
N TYR A 226 -10.72 12.72 22.09
CA TYR A 226 -11.20 12.65 23.47
C TYR A 226 -11.78 14.01 23.90
N LEU A 227 -12.93 14.01 24.57
CA LEU A 227 -13.53 15.24 25.12
C LEU A 227 -12.95 15.62 26.47
N GLN A 228 -12.74 14.62 27.33
CA GLN A 228 -12.28 14.76 28.69
C GLN A 228 -11.44 13.54 29.01
N LEU A 229 -10.21 13.79 29.43
CA LEU A 229 -9.30 12.74 29.89
C LEU A 229 -9.74 12.19 31.23
N PHE A 230 -9.45 10.91 31.44
CA PHE A 230 -9.76 10.20 32.68
C PHE A 230 -11.25 10.17 33.02
N SER A 231 -12.11 10.19 32.00
CA SER A 231 -13.55 10.06 32.21
C SER A 231 -13.91 8.64 32.66
N THR A 232 -14.79 8.52 33.66
CA THR A 232 -15.41 7.23 34.05
C THR A 232 -16.59 6.85 33.17
N VAL A 233 -16.96 7.73 32.24
CA VAL A 233 -18.04 7.51 31.28
C VAL A 233 -17.50 6.65 30.13
N LYS A 234 -18.28 5.63 29.75
CA LYS A 234 -17.89 4.73 28.66
C LYS A 234 -18.19 5.33 27.30
N TYR A 235 -17.35 5.02 26.33
CA TYR A 235 -17.65 5.22 24.92
C TYR A 235 -18.51 4.06 24.43
N LYS A 236 -19.56 4.38 23.66
CA LYS A 236 -20.41 3.42 22.96
C LYS A 236 -20.32 3.70 21.47
N VAL A 237 -19.78 2.76 20.71
CA VAL A 237 -19.61 2.84 19.26
C VAL A 237 -20.54 1.84 18.60
N THR A 238 -21.41 2.30 17.72
CA THR A 238 -22.33 1.45 16.96
C THR A 238 -22.01 1.57 15.47
N LEU A 239 -21.69 0.44 14.85
CA LEU A 239 -21.46 0.34 13.41
C LEU A 239 -22.64 -0.40 12.79
N THR A 240 -23.31 0.22 11.82
CA THR A 240 -24.38 -0.38 11.02
C THR A 240 -23.90 -0.53 9.58
N VAL A 241 -24.03 -1.73 9.04
CA VAL A 241 -23.81 -2.05 7.63
C VAL A 241 -25.14 -2.33 6.96
N THR A 242 -25.36 -1.72 5.81
CA THR A 242 -26.59 -1.88 5.03
C THR A 242 -26.26 -2.13 3.57
N ASN A 243 -26.97 -3.06 2.95
CA ASN A 243 -27.03 -3.21 1.49
C ASN A 243 -28.49 -3.37 1.05
N ALA A 244 -28.72 -3.56 -0.25
CA ALA A 244 -30.06 -3.68 -0.80
C ALA A 244 -30.87 -4.89 -0.27
N LEU A 245 -30.20 -5.90 0.30
CA LEU A 245 -30.81 -7.15 0.79
C LEU A 245 -31.02 -7.15 2.31
N GLY A 246 -30.50 -6.15 3.05
CA GLY A 246 -30.69 -6.07 4.49
C GLY A 246 -29.65 -5.22 5.21
N LYS A 247 -29.70 -5.28 6.54
CA LYS A 247 -28.79 -4.56 7.43
C LYS A 247 -28.37 -5.41 8.61
N ASN A 248 -27.20 -5.10 9.16
CA ASN A 248 -26.72 -5.67 10.41
C ASN A 248 -25.88 -4.63 11.17
N SER A 249 -25.64 -4.83 12.47
CA SER A 249 -24.92 -3.87 13.29
C SER A 249 -24.16 -4.50 14.44
N THR A 250 -23.04 -3.89 14.81
CA THR A 250 -22.19 -4.28 15.94
C THR A 250 -22.04 -3.09 16.87
N THR A 251 -22.14 -3.33 18.18
CA THR A 251 -21.94 -2.29 19.20
C THR A 251 -20.80 -2.67 20.12
N LEU A 252 -19.82 -1.77 20.27
CA LEU A 252 -18.71 -1.88 21.21
C LEU A 252 -18.89 -0.83 22.32
N THR A 253 -18.69 -1.23 23.58
CA THR A 253 -18.67 -0.29 24.71
C THR A 253 -17.39 -0.50 25.51
N PHE A 254 -16.66 0.57 25.79
CA PHE A 254 -15.35 0.51 26.45
C PHE A 254 -15.04 1.75 27.28
N ASP A 255 -14.17 1.57 28.27
CA ASP A 255 -13.55 2.65 29.03
C ASP A 255 -12.34 3.21 28.26
N GLU A 256 -12.05 4.50 28.41
CA GLU A 256 -10.95 5.19 27.73
C GLU A 256 -9.62 4.42 27.80
N PHE A 257 -9.25 4.00 29.01
CA PHE A 257 -7.99 3.34 29.31
C PHE A 257 -7.85 1.94 28.69
N ALA A 258 -8.97 1.26 28.39
CA ALA A 258 -8.95 -0.12 27.94
C ALA A 258 -8.49 -0.27 26.48
N ILE A 259 -8.65 0.78 25.67
CA ILE A 259 -8.31 0.77 24.25
C ILE A 259 -6.94 1.40 23.95
N VAL A 260 -6.23 1.88 24.97
CA VAL A 260 -4.89 2.45 24.82
C VAL A 260 -3.92 1.33 24.46
N LYS A 261 -3.28 1.46 23.30
CA LYS A 261 -2.27 0.54 22.80
C LYS A 261 -1.34 1.35 21.88
N PRO A 262 -0.18 1.82 22.38
CA PRO A 262 0.80 2.57 21.60
C PRO A 262 1.25 1.80 20.36
N ASP A 263 1.83 2.49 19.37
CA ASP A 263 2.54 1.80 18.29
C ASP A 263 3.89 1.22 18.80
N PRO A 264 4.50 0.25 18.10
CA PRO A 264 5.79 -0.29 18.49
C PRO A 264 6.89 0.79 18.51
N PRO A 265 7.91 0.69 19.38
CA PRO A 265 9.06 1.58 19.36
C PRO A 265 9.71 1.67 17.98
N GLU A 266 10.15 2.87 17.63
CA GLU A 266 10.77 3.17 16.34
C GLU A 266 12.30 3.16 16.46
N SER A 267 12.99 3.05 15.31
CA SER A 267 14.45 3.19 15.23
C SER A 267 15.21 2.32 16.24
N VAL A 268 14.77 1.08 16.45
CA VAL A 268 15.47 0.11 17.31
C VAL A 268 16.84 -0.19 16.67
N VAL A 269 17.91 -0.06 17.45
CA VAL A 269 19.28 -0.33 17.03
C VAL A 269 19.99 -1.09 18.14
N ALA A 270 20.80 -2.08 17.77
CA ALA A 270 21.66 -2.80 18.69
C ALA A 270 23.11 -2.74 18.20
N LYS A 271 24.03 -2.32 19.08
CA LYS A 271 25.45 -2.13 18.76
C LYS A 271 26.34 -2.94 19.71
N PRO A 272 27.45 -3.51 19.20
CA PRO A 272 28.45 -4.13 20.07
C PRO A 272 29.12 -3.06 20.95
N VAL A 273 29.33 -3.39 22.23
CA VAL A 273 30.12 -2.55 23.13
C VAL A 273 31.59 -2.88 22.93
N PRO A 274 32.45 -1.92 22.53
CA PRO A 274 33.88 -2.18 22.28
C PRO A 274 34.57 -2.87 23.46
N ASN A 275 35.47 -3.80 23.15
CA ASN A 275 36.24 -4.58 24.13
C ASN A 275 35.40 -5.42 25.11
N ASN A 276 34.10 -5.64 24.82
CA ASN A 276 33.19 -6.38 25.68
C ASN A 276 32.45 -7.47 24.88
N PRO A 277 32.93 -8.74 24.89
CA PRO A 277 32.38 -9.79 24.05
C PRO A 277 31.03 -10.35 24.51
N ARG A 278 30.49 -9.86 25.64
CA ARG A 278 29.19 -10.28 26.18
C ARG A 278 28.19 -9.13 26.29
N ARG A 279 28.47 -7.99 25.68
CA ARG A 279 27.63 -6.80 25.81
C ARG A 279 27.09 -6.30 24.47
N LEU A 280 25.80 -5.97 24.46
CA LEU A 280 25.12 -5.29 23.38
C LEU A 280 24.37 -4.10 23.95
N GLU A 281 24.64 -2.92 23.41
CA GLU A 281 23.88 -1.71 23.72
C GLU A 281 22.70 -1.63 22.75
N VAL A 282 21.48 -1.64 23.30
CA VAL A 282 20.24 -1.53 22.54
C VAL A 282 19.64 -0.16 22.83
N SER A 283 19.23 0.56 21.79
CA SER A 283 18.53 1.83 21.91
C SER A 283 17.37 1.92 20.92
N TRP A 284 16.37 2.72 21.26
CA TRP A 284 15.16 2.93 20.47
C TRP A 284 14.64 4.36 20.65
N GLN A 285 13.60 4.69 19.90
CA GLN A 285 12.84 5.93 20.01
C GLN A 285 11.39 5.62 20.37
N ASN A 286 10.75 6.58 21.04
CA ASN A 286 9.31 6.53 21.28
C ASN A 286 8.57 6.54 19.94
N PRO A 287 7.39 5.89 19.85
CA PRO A 287 6.59 5.92 18.64
C PRO A 287 6.21 7.36 18.29
N SER A 288 6.35 7.75 17.02
CA SER A 288 6.00 9.09 16.54
C SER A 288 4.51 9.42 16.70
N SER A 289 3.67 8.39 16.80
CA SER A 289 2.25 8.50 17.10
C SER A 289 1.97 8.95 18.54
N TRP A 290 2.91 8.77 19.46
CA TRP A 290 2.75 9.07 20.89
C TRP A 290 3.19 10.51 21.18
N PRO A 291 2.25 11.44 21.40
CA PRO A 291 2.54 12.87 21.25
C PRO A 291 3.21 13.52 22.46
N ASP A 292 3.08 12.94 23.65
CA ASP A 292 3.52 13.57 24.91
C ASP A 292 4.06 12.50 25.90
N PRO A 293 5.27 11.97 25.64
CA PRO A 293 5.89 10.97 26.50
C PRO A 293 6.34 11.53 27.87
N GLU A 294 6.41 12.86 28.04
CA GLU A 294 6.79 13.48 29.31
C GLU A 294 5.61 13.43 30.29
N SER A 295 4.40 13.77 29.84
CA SER A 295 3.20 13.67 30.67
C SER A 295 2.63 12.25 30.75
N PHE A 296 2.83 11.45 29.70
CA PHE A 296 2.35 10.07 29.58
C PHE A 296 3.52 9.13 29.27
N PRO A 297 4.35 8.81 30.27
CA PRO A 297 5.55 8.02 30.08
C PRO A 297 5.23 6.59 29.66
N LEU A 298 6.02 6.12 28.71
CA LEU A 298 5.98 4.74 28.24
C LEU A 298 7.01 3.90 29.00
N LYS A 299 6.61 2.67 29.33
CA LYS A 299 7.53 1.59 29.66
C LYS A 299 7.72 0.67 28.47
N PHE A 300 8.84 -0.05 28.50
CA PHE A 300 9.28 -0.92 27.44
C PHE A 300 9.45 -2.35 27.92
N PHE A 301 9.17 -3.28 27.03
CA PHE A 301 9.49 -4.69 27.22
C PHE A 301 10.46 -5.10 26.13
N LEU A 302 11.71 -5.33 26.52
CA LEU A 302 12.77 -5.81 25.66
C LEU A 302 12.75 -7.33 25.67
N ARG A 303 12.81 -7.96 24.49
CA ARG A 303 13.11 -9.38 24.37
C ARG A 303 14.29 -9.63 23.47
N TYR A 304 15.12 -10.58 23.85
CA TYR A 304 16.29 -10.98 23.06
C TYR A 304 16.56 -12.48 23.21
N ARG A 305 17.11 -13.07 22.15
CA ARG A 305 17.62 -14.44 22.16
C ARG A 305 18.75 -14.59 21.16
N PRO A 306 19.74 -15.46 21.41
CA PRO A 306 20.71 -15.83 20.38
C PRO A 306 20.03 -16.69 19.31
N LEU A 307 20.50 -16.65 18.08
CA LEU A 307 19.97 -17.50 16.99
C LEU A 307 20.14 -19.00 17.25
N ILE A 308 21.07 -19.37 18.12
CA ILE A 308 21.34 -20.77 18.50
C ILE A 308 20.33 -21.34 19.50
N LEU A 309 19.44 -20.53 20.09
CA LEU A 309 18.42 -20.95 21.04
C LEU A 309 17.06 -20.35 20.68
N ASP A 310 15.99 -21.08 20.96
CA ASP A 310 14.61 -20.57 20.74
C ASP A 310 14.00 -19.89 21.97
N GLN A 311 14.70 -19.92 23.11
CA GLN A 311 14.22 -19.33 24.35
C GLN A 311 14.48 -17.82 24.38
N TRP A 312 13.41 -17.04 24.55
CA TRP A 312 13.47 -15.60 24.73
C TRP A 312 13.81 -15.23 26.17
N GLN A 313 14.74 -14.29 26.30
CA GLN A 313 14.94 -13.52 27.52
C GLN A 313 14.13 -12.23 27.45
N HIS A 314 13.73 -11.73 28.62
CA HIS A 314 12.84 -10.58 28.73
C HIS A 314 13.34 -9.61 29.80
N VAL A 315 13.19 -8.31 29.55
CA VAL A 315 13.50 -7.24 30.48
C VAL A 315 12.42 -6.17 30.38
N GLU A 316 11.77 -5.84 31.49
CA GLU A 316 10.85 -4.70 31.58
C GLU A 316 11.61 -3.46 32.06
N LEU A 317 11.42 -2.35 31.37
CA LEU A 317 12.16 -1.10 31.55
C LEU A 317 11.15 0.03 31.71
N SER A 318 11.17 0.69 32.87
CA SER A 318 10.22 1.76 33.20
C SER A 318 10.75 3.15 32.87
N ASP A 319 12.05 3.27 32.58
CA ASP A 319 12.74 4.52 32.33
C ASP A 319 13.74 4.40 31.17
N GLY A 320 13.86 5.49 30.40
CA GLY A 320 14.81 5.61 29.30
C GLY A 320 14.41 4.85 28.03
N THR A 321 15.23 5.06 26.99
CA THR A 321 15.06 4.44 25.67
C THR A 321 16.28 3.65 25.23
N SER A 322 17.04 3.13 26.20
CA SER A 322 18.20 2.27 25.97
C SER A 322 18.40 1.26 27.09
N HIS A 323 19.05 0.15 26.75
CA HIS A 323 19.42 -0.89 27.69
C HIS A 323 20.67 -1.62 27.21
N THR A 324 21.56 -1.98 28.15
CA THR A 324 22.74 -2.79 27.85
C THR A 324 22.50 -4.24 28.27
N ILE A 325 22.39 -5.14 27.29
CA ILE A 325 22.41 -6.59 27.52
C ILE A 325 23.82 -6.96 27.99
N THR A 326 23.95 -7.71 29.09
CA THR A 326 25.25 -8.02 29.73
C THR A 326 25.64 -9.49 29.74
N ASP A 327 24.72 -10.35 29.33
CA ASP A 327 24.83 -11.81 29.36
C ASP A 327 24.85 -12.41 27.93
N ALA A 328 25.22 -11.61 26.93
CA ALA A 328 25.26 -12.09 25.55
C ALA A 328 26.37 -13.15 25.34
N TYR A 329 26.09 -14.16 24.50
CA TYR A 329 27.07 -15.16 24.10
C TYR A 329 28.04 -14.56 23.07
N ALA A 330 29.33 -14.67 23.37
CA ALA A 330 30.39 -14.14 22.51
C ALA A 330 30.32 -14.73 21.09
N GLY A 331 30.38 -13.85 20.09
CA GLY A 331 30.38 -14.22 18.67
C GLY A 331 29.08 -14.88 18.18
N LYS A 332 27.99 -14.85 18.96
CA LYS A 332 26.68 -15.33 18.53
C LYS A 332 25.79 -14.17 18.16
N GLU A 333 25.08 -14.32 17.04
CA GLU A 333 24.11 -13.35 16.59
C GLU A 333 22.81 -13.45 17.41
N TYR A 334 22.22 -12.31 17.71
CA TYR A 334 21.00 -12.16 18.50
C TYR A 334 19.87 -11.57 17.66
N ILE A 335 18.64 -12.00 17.94
CA ILE A 335 17.41 -11.30 17.54
C ILE A 335 16.92 -10.50 18.73
N ILE A 336 16.62 -9.22 18.52
CA ILE A 336 16.22 -8.28 19.56
C ILE A 336 14.95 -7.54 19.11
N GLN A 337 13.98 -7.40 20.00
CA GLN A 337 12.73 -6.67 19.77
C GLN A 337 12.30 -5.92 21.02
N VAL A 338 11.59 -4.81 20.82
CA VAL A 338 11.06 -3.98 21.91
C VAL A 338 9.57 -3.76 21.69
N ALA A 339 8.79 -3.78 22.76
CA ALA A 339 7.39 -3.35 22.79
C ALA A 339 7.24 -2.19 23.78
N ALA A 340 6.20 -1.38 23.60
CA ALA A 340 5.90 -0.21 24.43
C ALA A 340 4.51 -0.34 25.06
N LYS A 341 4.33 0.21 26.26
CA LYS A 341 3.03 0.35 26.92
C LYS A 341 3.04 1.66 27.70
N ASP A 342 1.89 2.28 27.84
CA ASP A 342 1.71 3.28 28.89
C ASP A 342 1.97 2.65 30.27
N ASN A 343 2.58 3.42 31.18
CA ASN A 343 2.95 2.93 32.51
C ASN A 343 1.77 2.32 33.27
N ASP A 344 0.60 2.95 33.22
CA ASP A 344 -0.54 2.62 34.06
C ASP A 344 -1.67 1.96 33.27
N ILE A 345 -1.94 2.44 32.05
CA ILE A 345 -3.15 2.06 31.30
C ILE A 345 -2.86 1.23 30.05
N GLY A 346 -3.93 0.73 29.43
CA GLY A 346 -3.85 0.08 28.14
C GLY A 346 -3.14 -1.27 28.11
N THR A 347 -2.67 -1.62 26.93
CA THR A 347 -2.02 -2.90 26.61
C THR A 347 -0.70 -2.67 25.87
N TRP A 348 0.18 -3.67 25.92
CA TRP A 348 1.44 -3.64 25.19
C TRP A 348 1.19 -3.50 23.68
N SER A 349 2.04 -2.71 23.03
CA SER A 349 2.12 -2.64 21.58
C SER A 349 2.56 -3.97 20.99
N ASP A 350 2.44 -4.09 19.68
CA ASP A 350 3.06 -5.21 18.98
C ASP A 350 4.60 -5.09 19.07
N TRP A 351 5.31 -6.18 18.86
CA TRP A 351 6.78 -6.14 18.87
C TRP A 351 7.29 -5.27 17.72
N SER A 352 8.35 -4.50 17.98
CA SER A 352 9.08 -3.78 16.94
C SER A 352 9.57 -4.72 15.85
N VAL A 353 9.94 -4.16 14.71
CA VAL A 353 10.73 -4.90 13.71
C VAL A 353 11.96 -5.47 14.40
N ALA A 354 12.23 -6.75 14.14
CA ALA A 354 13.35 -7.46 14.72
C ALA A 354 14.68 -6.89 14.22
N VAL A 355 15.61 -6.65 15.14
CA VAL A 355 16.96 -6.23 14.83
C VAL A 355 17.95 -7.32 15.18
N HIS A 356 19.02 -7.37 14.41
CA HIS A 356 20.07 -8.36 14.51
C HIS A 356 21.37 -7.71 14.94
N ALA A 357 22.06 -8.32 15.90
CA ALA A 357 23.37 -7.84 16.34
C ALA A 357 24.23 -8.98 16.87
N THR A 358 25.54 -8.84 16.69
CA THR A 358 26.54 -9.75 17.28
C THR A 358 27.39 -8.96 18.27
N PRO A 359 27.65 -9.48 19.49
CA PRO A 359 28.54 -8.84 20.44
C PRO A 359 29.94 -8.65 19.88
N TRP A 360 30.71 -7.76 20.50
CA TRP A 360 32.05 -7.42 20.03
C TRP A 360 32.94 -8.68 19.90
N THR A 361 33.63 -8.79 18.77
CA THR A 361 34.66 -9.80 18.52
C THR A 361 35.96 -9.08 18.22
N GLU A 362 37.09 -9.62 18.69
CA GLU A 362 38.38 -9.19 18.18
C GLU A 362 38.42 -9.43 16.67
N GLU A 363 38.81 -8.41 15.90
CA GLU A 363 39.16 -8.64 14.51
C GLU A 363 40.32 -9.66 14.48
N PRO A 364 40.24 -10.72 13.67
CA PRO A 364 41.35 -11.63 13.52
C PRO A 364 42.54 -10.81 13.06
N LYS A 365 43.56 -10.67 13.91
CA LYS A 365 44.86 -10.17 13.47
C LYS A 365 45.30 -11.13 12.37
N HIS A 366 45.29 -10.67 11.12
CA HIS A 366 45.94 -11.40 10.04
C HIS A 366 47.38 -11.62 10.50
N LEU A 367 47.74 -12.86 10.84
CA LEU A 367 49.14 -13.25 10.91
C LEU A 367 49.66 -13.13 9.49
N THR A 368 50.15 -11.94 9.15
CA THR A 368 51.02 -11.79 7.99
C THR A 368 52.26 -12.61 8.34
N THR A 369 52.37 -13.73 7.65
CA THR A 369 53.46 -14.69 7.67
C THR A 369 54.82 -13.99 7.64
N GLU A 370 55.43 -13.74 8.80
CA GLU A 370 56.89 -13.64 8.94
C GLU A 370 57.49 -15.06 8.84
N ILE A 371 57.25 -15.73 7.70
CA ILE A 371 57.99 -16.91 7.28
C ILE A 371 58.27 -16.71 5.79
N GLN A 372 59.10 -15.72 5.48
CA GLN A 372 59.88 -15.71 4.26
C GLN A 372 61.34 -15.40 4.62
N ILE A 373 62.10 -16.50 4.68
CA ILE A 373 63.50 -16.61 4.28
C ILE A 373 64.54 -16.17 5.35
N ILE A 374 64.57 -16.90 6.46
CA ILE A 374 65.84 -17.41 7.03
C ILE A 374 66.20 -18.68 6.23
N GLY A 375 66.44 -18.51 4.92
CA GLY A 375 66.58 -19.60 3.95
C GLY A 375 67.72 -19.41 2.96
N GLU A 376 68.66 -18.50 3.24
CA GLU A 376 69.92 -18.35 2.50
C GLU A 376 71.09 -18.33 3.48
N THR A 377 71.33 -19.45 4.18
CA THR A 377 72.63 -19.76 4.79
C THR A 377 72.58 -21.18 5.33
N LEU A 378 72.73 -22.19 4.45
CA LEU A 378 73.35 -23.50 4.76
C LEU A 378 73.10 -24.50 3.61
N THR A 379 73.75 -24.31 2.47
CA THR A 379 74.14 -25.44 1.60
C THR A 379 75.39 -25.07 0.79
N GLN A 380 76.57 -25.33 1.36
CA GLN A 380 77.66 -25.97 0.61
C GLN A 380 78.72 -26.49 1.58
N HIS A 381 78.55 -27.75 1.98
CA HIS A 381 79.59 -28.55 2.59
C HIS A 381 80.70 -28.85 1.57
N LYS A 382 81.94 -28.62 2.02
CA LYS A 382 83.19 -29.06 1.40
C LYS A 382 83.58 -30.41 2.02
N PRO A 383 83.93 -31.46 1.26
CA PRO A 383 84.55 -32.65 1.84
C PRO A 383 86.07 -32.50 1.97
N LEU A 384 86.61 -33.04 3.08
CA LEU A 384 88.03 -33.13 3.41
C LEU A 384 88.82 -34.04 2.45
N ALA A 385 90.10 -33.71 2.21
CA ALA A 385 91.12 -34.63 1.74
C ALA A 385 92.15 -34.90 2.84
N LEU A 386 92.64 -36.15 2.88
CA LEU A 386 93.42 -36.79 3.94
C LEU A 386 94.88 -36.30 4.10
N ARG A 387 95.39 -36.63 5.29
CA ARG A 387 96.66 -36.30 5.94
C ARG A 387 97.87 -37.06 5.37
N GLY A 388 99.06 -36.45 5.41
CA GLY A 388 100.36 -37.13 5.30
C GLY A 388 101.56 -36.17 5.38
N PRO A 389 102.56 -36.38 6.25
CA PRO A 389 103.62 -35.39 6.56
C PRO A 389 104.98 -35.67 5.89
N GLY A 390 105.83 -34.65 5.82
CA GLY A 390 107.26 -34.78 6.09
C GLY A 390 108.25 -34.74 4.91
N TYR A 391 109.08 -33.68 4.94
CA TYR A 391 110.52 -33.64 4.63
C TYR A 391 111.06 -33.95 3.22
N GLY A 392 111.88 -33.01 2.74
CA GLY A 392 113.22 -33.34 2.22
C GLY A 392 113.45 -33.15 0.72
N ASP A 393 114.04 -32.00 0.39
CA ASP A 393 114.91 -31.73 -0.78
C ASP A 393 116.03 -32.82 -0.90
N PRO A 394 116.69 -33.05 -2.06
CA PRO A 394 117.69 -32.08 -2.52
C PRO A 394 117.88 -31.94 -4.06
N SER A 395 118.27 -30.71 -4.43
CA SER A 395 119.33 -30.38 -5.40
C SER A 395 119.14 -30.69 -6.89
N ALA A 396 119.13 -29.65 -7.73
CA ALA A 396 120.31 -29.19 -8.48
C ALA A 396 119.92 -28.42 -9.77
N GLY A 397 120.38 -27.16 -9.85
CA GLY A 397 121.16 -26.69 -11.01
C GLY A 397 120.44 -26.32 -12.31
N GLY A 398 120.36 -25.01 -12.56
CA GLY A 398 120.46 -24.40 -13.90
C GLY A 398 119.19 -24.48 -14.75
N VAL A 399 118.90 -23.60 -15.70
CA VAL A 399 119.62 -22.49 -16.33
C VAL A 399 118.55 -21.51 -16.82
N TRP A 400 118.90 -20.23 -16.79
CA TRP A 400 118.20 -19.09 -17.38
C TRP A 400 117.48 -19.35 -18.72
N GLN A 401 116.16 -19.20 -18.74
CA GLN A 401 115.41 -18.11 -19.40
C GLN A 401 113.91 -18.24 -19.12
#